data_AF-A0A5N6Q052-F1
#
_entry.id   AF-A0A5N6Q052-F1
#
_cell.length_a   1.000
_cell.length_b   1.000
_cell.length_c   1.000
_cell.angle_alpha   90.00
_cell.angle_beta   90.00
_cell.angle_gamma   90.00
#
_symmetry.space_group_name_H-M   'P 1'
#
loop_
_entity.id
_entity.type
_entity.pdbx_description
1 polymer ?
#
loop_
_entity_poly.entity_id
_entity_poly.type
_entity_poly.pdbx_seq_one_letter_code
_entity_poly.pdbx_strand_id
1 'polypeptide(L)'
;MASSALASAIAARPVAYRLRLPDELSGVHDVFHVSNLKRCLVDKTLIIPLEEIQIDEQLHFIEEPVEIMEREVKRLKRSRIPIVKVRWNSKRGPEFTWEREDNMKAKYPHLFEN
;
A
#
# COMPACT_ATOMS: atom_id res chain seq x y z
N MET A 1 -6.29 6.30 -18.38
CA MET A 1 -7.64 6.00 -17.85
C MET A 1 -7.50 5.49 -16.44
N ALA A 2 -8.35 5.98 -15.54
CA ALA A 2 -8.23 5.84 -14.09
C ALA A 2 -8.43 4.38 -13.65
N SER A 3 -7.52 3.86 -12.81
CA SER A 3 -7.86 2.77 -11.90
C SER A 3 -8.23 3.40 -10.57
N SER A 4 -9.54 3.51 -10.33
CA SER A 4 -10.09 3.92 -9.06
C SER A 4 -10.08 2.71 -8.13
N ALA A 5 -9.19 2.70 -7.14
CA ALA A 5 -9.42 1.97 -5.90
C ALA A 5 -9.72 3.00 -4.82
N LEU A 6 -10.91 2.92 -4.26
CA LEU A 6 -11.45 3.78 -3.23
C LEU A 6 -10.55 3.76 -1.99
N ALA A 7 -9.70 4.77 -1.85
CA ALA A 7 -9.22 5.16 -0.53
C ALA A 7 -10.44 5.69 0.23
N SER A 8 -11.12 4.81 0.97
CA SER A 8 -12.12 5.22 1.95
C SER A 8 -11.41 6.08 2.98
N ALA A 9 -11.49 7.41 2.80
CA ALA A 9 -10.97 8.36 3.75
C ALA A 9 -11.74 8.19 5.07
N ILE A 10 -11.08 7.61 6.07
CA ILE A 10 -11.56 7.65 7.45
C ILE A 10 -11.42 9.11 7.90
N ALA A 11 -12.48 9.89 7.74
CA ALA A 11 -12.56 11.21 8.35
C ALA A 11 -12.72 11.06 9.86
N ALA A 12 -11.62 10.86 10.58
CA ALA A 12 -11.56 11.06 12.02
C ALA A 12 -11.52 12.57 12.28
N ARG A 13 -12.65 13.17 12.66
CA ARG A 13 -12.62 14.51 13.26
C ARG A 13 -12.04 14.35 14.66
N PRO A 14 -10.85 14.91 14.97
CA PRO A 14 -10.30 14.81 16.31
C PRO A 14 -11.16 15.67 17.23
N VAL A 15 -11.83 15.05 18.20
CA VAL A 15 -12.51 15.78 19.27
C VAL A 15 -11.65 15.66 20.51
N ALA A 16 -11.25 16.81 21.06
CA ALA A 16 -10.50 16.88 22.31
C ALA A 16 -11.46 17.22 23.45
N TYR A 17 -11.48 16.40 24.49
CA TYR A 17 -12.25 16.65 25.71
C TYR A 17 -11.31 16.98 26.85
N ARG A 18 -11.61 18.06 27.58
CA ARG A 18 -10.91 18.40 28.81
C ARG A 18 -11.70 17.85 30.00
N LEU A 19 -11.09 16.98 30.80
CA LEU A 19 -11.70 16.35 31.96
C LEU A 19 -11.20 16.99 33.25
N ARG A 20 -12.03 17.04 34.29
CA ARG A 20 -11.53 17.35 35.63
C ARG A 20 -10.96 16.05 36.22
N LEU A 21 -9.65 16.02 36.39
CA LEU A 21 -8.97 14.87 36.97
C LEU A 21 -8.89 14.99 38.50
N PRO A 22 -8.96 13.86 39.23
CA PRO A 22 -8.64 13.81 40.66
C PRO A 22 -7.19 14.21 40.96
N ASP A 23 -6.91 14.67 42.18
CA ASP A 23 -5.58 15.16 42.60
C ASP A 23 -4.51 14.06 42.54
N GLU A 24 -4.90 12.80 42.68
CA GLU A 24 -4.03 11.63 42.52
C GLU A 24 -3.47 11.48 41.09
N LEU A 25 -4.12 12.12 40.10
CA LEU A 25 -3.72 12.14 38.69
C LEU A 25 -3.22 13.52 38.25
N SER A 26 -2.80 14.37 39.19
CA SER A 26 -2.27 15.72 38.92
C SER A 26 -1.07 15.75 37.97
N GLY A 27 -0.36 14.62 37.80
CA GLY A 27 0.71 14.45 36.81
C GLY A 27 0.26 14.10 35.38
N VAL A 28 -1.05 13.90 35.15
CA VAL A 28 -1.62 13.50 33.85
C VAL A 28 -2.26 14.71 33.17
N HIS A 29 -2.04 14.86 31.86
CA HIS A 29 -2.69 15.90 31.08
C HIS A 29 -4.21 15.70 31.05
N ASP A 30 -4.94 16.79 31.30
CA ASP A 30 -6.39 16.78 31.44
C ASP A 30 -7.15 16.83 30.10
N VAL A 31 -6.43 16.85 28.97
CA VAL A 31 -6.98 16.87 27.61
C VAL A 31 -6.81 15.51 26.93
N PHE A 32 -7.92 14.92 26.51
CA PHE A 32 -7.98 13.61 25.86
C PHE A 32 -8.51 13.75 24.43
N HIS A 33 -7.74 13.22 23.47
CA HIS A 33 -8.17 13.14 22.08
C HIS A 33 -8.95 11.84 21.85
N VAL A 34 -10.23 11.97 21.50
CA VAL A 34 -11.09 10.83 21.17
C VAL A 34 -11.39 10.87 19.68
N SER A 35 -11.05 9.79 18.97
CA SER A 35 -11.37 9.63 17.55
C SER A 35 -12.47 8.59 17.39
N ASN A 36 -13.61 8.97 16.81
CA ASN A 36 -14.64 8.02 16.42
C ASN A 36 -14.23 7.33 15.10
N LEU A 37 -13.86 6.06 15.19
CA LEU A 37 -13.63 5.23 14.02
C LEU A 37 -14.97 4.88 13.37
N LYS A 38 -15.12 5.17 12.08
CA LYS A 38 -16.27 4.68 11.30
C LYS A 38 -16.07 3.21 11.00
N ARG A 39 -17.14 2.41 11.07
CA ARG A 39 -17.13 1.02 10.64
C ARG A 39 -16.90 0.96 9.13
N CYS A 40 -15.75 0.47 8.69
CA CYS A 40 -15.53 0.12 7.29
C CYS A 40 -16.42 -1.08 6.94
N LEU A 41 -17.35 -0.90 6.00
CA LEU A 41 -18.04 -2.02 5.37
C LEU A 41 -17.06 -2.60 4.35
N VAL A 42 -16.38 -3.67 4.72
CA VAL A 42 -15.47 -4.39 3.81
C VAL A 42 -16.31 -4.98 2.69
N ASP A 43 -16.00 -4.60 1.46
CA ASP A 43 -16.50 -5.29 0.28
C ASP A 43 -15.95 -6.73 0.31
N LYS A 44 -16.83 -7.72 0.25
CA LYS A 44 -16.46 -9.14 0.32
C LYS A 44 -15.54 -9.55 -0.83
N THR A 45 -15.54 -8.81 -1.95
CA THR A 45 -14.61 -9.02 -3.07
C THR A 45 -13.16 -8.64 -2.73
N LEU A 46 -12.93 -7.89 -1.65
CA LEU A 46 -11.60 -7.48 -1.19
C LEU A 46 -11.01 -8.43 -0.14
N ILE A 47 -11.75 -9.46 0.27
CA ILE A 47 -11.28 -10.46 1.23
C ILE A 47 -10.45 -11.49 0.46
N ILE A 48 -9.13 -11.51 0.70
CA ILE A 48 -8.28 -12.62 0.26
C ILE A 48 -8.24 -13.64 1.41
N PRO A 49 -8.57 -14.93 1.16
CA PRO A 49 -8.37 -16.00 2.13
C PRO A 49 -6.90 -16.08 2.56
N LEU A 50 -6.65 -16.39 3.84
CA LEU A 50 -5.28 -16.45 4.37
C LEU A 50 -4.44 -17.52 3.65
N GLU A 51 -5.09 -18.59 3.20
CA GLU A 51 -4.49 -19.71 2.48
C GLU A 51 -3.92 -19.29 1.11
N GLU A 52 -4.36 -18.15 0.58
CA GLU A 52 -3.90 -17.61 -0.70
C GLU A 52 -2.80 -16.55 -0.53
N ILE A 53 -2.47 -16.17 0.70
CA ILE A 53 -1.48 -15.15 1.02
C ILE A 53 -0.11 -15.81 1.24
N GLN A 54 0.82 -15.56 0.33
CA GLN A 54 2.23 -15.92 0.52
C GLN A 54 2.98 -14.74 1.13
N ILE A 55 3.73 -15.03 2.20
CA ILE A 55 4.49 -14.04 2.95
C ILE A 55 5.92 -14.54 3.13
N ASP A 56 6.91 -13.67 2.91
CA ASP A 56 8.33 -13.99 3.14
C ASP A 56 8.69 -13.96 4.64
N GLU A 57 9.93 -14.33 4.98
CA GLU A 57 10.42 -14.31 6.37
C GLU A 57 10.43 -12.90 6.99
N GLN A 58 10.35 -11.87 6.14
CA GLN A 58 10.33 -10.45 6.52
C GLN A 58 8.91 -9.89 6.60
N LEU A 59 7.87 -10.73 6.47
CA LEU A 59 6.46 -10.36 6.52
C LEU A 59 5.95 -9.55 5.31
N HIS A 60 6.60 -9.64 4.14
CA HIS A 60 6.12 -9.03 2.91
C HIS A 60 5.24 -9.97 2.09
N PHE A 61 4.22 -9.41 1.44
CA PHE A 61 3.44 -10.14 0.43
C PHE A 61 4.35 -10.53 -0.74
N ILE A 62 4.33 -11.82 -1.09
CA ILE A 62 5.03 -12.34 -2.25
C ILE A 62 4.06 -12.30 -3.44
N GLU A 63 4.23 -11.29 -4.29
CA GLU A 63 3.56 -11.20 -5.59
C GLU A 63 4.55 -11.58 -6.69
N GLU A 64 4.16 -12.54 -7.54
CA GLU A 64 4.98 -12.93 -8.69
C GLU A 64 4.73 -12.00 -9.89
N PRO A 65 5.79 -11.42 -10.48
CA PRO A 65 5.66 -10.69 -11.74
C PRO A 65 5.44 -11.67 -12.90
N VAL A 66 4.42 -11.42 -13.72
CA VAL A 66 4.04 -12.27 -14.84
C VAL A 66 4.82 -11.91 -16.10
N GLU A 67 4.84 -10.63 -16.44
CA GLU A 67 5.42 -10.14 -17.69
C GLU A 67 5.74 -8.64 -17.61
N ILE A 68 6.65 -8.21 -18.48
CA ILE A 68 6.90 -6.78 -18.73
C ILE A 68 6.04 -6.35 -19.90
N MET A 69 5.07 -5.48 -19.63
CA MET A 69 4.15 -4.99 -20.65
C MET A 69 4.72 -3.84 -21.49
N GLU A 70 5.52 -2.98 -20.85
CA GLU A 70 5.96 -1.73 -21.48
C GLU A 70 7.30 -1.28 -20.88
N ARG A 71 8.08 -0.53 -21.66
CA ARG A 71 9.34 0.08 -21.23
C ARG A 71 9.33 1.56 -21.56
N GLU A 72 9.67 2.40 -20.59
CA GLU A 72 9.75 3.84 -20.75
C GLU A 72 11.02 4.40 -20.08
N VAL A 73 11.40 5.62 -20.45
CA VAL A 73 12.49 6.34 -19.79
C VAL A 73 11.95 7.64 -19.18
N LYS A 74 11.81 7.67 -17.85
CA LYS A 74 11.44 8.90 -17.14
C LYS A 74 12.61 9.88 -17.17
N ARG A 75 12.39 11.03 -17.81
CA ARG A 75 13.32 12.17 -17.83
C ARG A 75 13.07 13.06 -16.61
N LEU A 76 14.06 13.14 -15.74
CA LEU A 76 14.13 14.12 -14.66
C LEU A 76 15.10 15.24 -15.05
N LYS A 77 15.17 16.32 -14.25
CA LYS A 77 16.03 17.48 -14.54
C LYS A 77 17.51 17.14 -14.78
N ARG A 78 18.02 16.08 -14.15
CA ARG A 78 19.45 15.69 -14.22
C ARG A 78 19.67 14.21 -14.54
N SER A 79 18.62 13.43 -14.79
CA SER A 79 18.75 11.99 -14.97
C SER A 79 17.68 11.42 -15.88
N ARG A 80 17.99 10.24 -16.42
CA ARG A 80 17.08 9.43 -17.23
C ARG A 80 17.00 8.08 -16.56
N ILE A 81 15.79 7.71 -16.11
CA ILE A 81 15.57 6.48 -15.35
C ILE A 81 14.73 5.54 -16.22
N PRO A 82 15.29 4.44 -16.72
CA PRO A 82 14.54 3.38 -17.37
C PRO A 82 13.58 2.73 -16.37
N ILE A 83 12.32 2.63 -16.74
CA ILE A 83 11.27 2.00 -15.96
C ILE A 83 10.49 1.02 -16.84
N VAL A 84 9.95 -0.01 -16.22
CA VAL A 84 9.17 -1.05 -16.87
C VAL A 84 7.81 -1.16 -16.22
N LYS A 85 6.78 -1.36 -17.04
CA LYS A 85 5.43 -1.66 -16.55
C LYS A 85 5.33 -3.15 -16.32
N VAL A 86 5.23 -3.53 -15.06
CA VAL A 86 5.17 -4.93 -14.62
C VAL A 86 3.71 -5.29 -14.42
N ARG A 87 3.30 -6.42 -14.99
CA ARG A 87 2.04 -7.06 -14.64
C ARG A 87 2.30 -8.06 -13.52
N TRP A 88 1.53 -7.97 -12.43
CA TRP A 88 1.63 -8.87 -11.29
C TRP A 88 0.56 -9.95 -11.33
N ASN A 89 0.88 -11.13 -10.78
CA ASN A 89 -0.05 -12.24 -10.61
C ASN A 89 -0.90 -12.02 -9.34
N SER A 90 -1.65 -10.92 -9.29
CA SER A 90 -2.54 -10.65 -8.15
C SER A 90 -3.86 -11.38 -8.32
N LYS A 91 -4.30 -12.06 -7.25
CA LYS A 91 -5.60 -12.74 -7.17
C LYS A 91 -6.78 -11.76 -7.21
N ARG A 92 -6.55 -10.47 -6.92
CA ARG A 92 -7.57 -9.41 -7.00
C ARG A 92 -7.80 -8.89 -8.43
N GLY A 93 -7.08 -9.42 -9.41
CA GLY A 93 -7.06 -8.96 -10.79
C GLY A 93 -5.66 -8.49 -11.21
N PRO A 94 -5.45 -8.19 -12.50
CA PRO A 94 -4.15 -7.77 -12.98
C PRO A 94 -3.77 -6.42 -12.36
N GLU A 95 -2.77 -6.44 -11.50
CA GLU A 95 -2.15 -5.25 -10.94
C GLU A 95 -0.97 -4.82 -11.82
N PHE A 96 -0.81 -3.51 -11.96
CA PHE A 96 0.24 -2.92 -12.80
C PHE A 96 0.99 -1.86 -12.03
N THR A 97 2.31 -2.03 -11.92
CA THR A 97 3.18 -1.01 -11.34
C THR A 97 4.29 -0.64 -12.32
N TRP A 98 4.86 0.55 -12.11
CA TRP A 98 6.04 1.02 -12.83
C TRP A 98 7.25 0.85 -11.94
N GLU A 99 8.08 -0.13 -12.25
CA GLU A 99 9.29 -0.44 -11.50
C GLU A 99 10.53 0.03 -12.24
N ARG A 100 11.62 0.28 -11.51
CA ARG A 100 12.90 0.54 -12.17
C ARG A 100 13.42 -0.71 -12.86
N GLU A 101 13.91 -0.53 -14.08
CA GLU A 101 14.37 -1.65 -14.91
C GLU A 101 15.56 -2.41 -14.29
N ASP A 102 16.48 -1.70 -13.65
CA ASP A 102 17.65 -2.28 -12.98
C ASP A 102 17.26 -3.21 -11.84
N ASN A 103 16.33 -2.79 -11.00
CA ASN A 103 15.78 -3.61 -9.92
C ASN A 103 15.10 -4.87 -10.45
N MET A 104 14.29 -4.73 -11.51
CA MET A 104 13.59 -5.88 -12.09
C MET A 104 14.54 -6.86 -12.76
N LYS A 105 15.59 -6.40 -13.44
CA LYS A 105 16.63 -7.28 -14.01
C LYS A 105 17.40 -8.04 -12.95
N ALA A 106 17.68 -7.41 -11.81
CA ALA A 106 18.41 -8.05 -10.72
C ALA A 106 17.56 -9.14 -10.03
N LYS A 107 16.27 -8.90 -9.81
CA LYS A 107 15.36 -9.83 -9.12
C LYS A 107 14.75 -10.89 -10.03
N TYR A 108 14.43 -10.52 -11.27
CA TYR A 108 13.66 -11.34 -12.22
C TYR A 108 14.29 -11.29 -13.61
N PRO A 109 15.54 -11.77 -13.78
CA PRO A 109 16.26 -11.69 -15.05
C PRO A 109 15.53 -12.40 -16.19
N HIS A 110 14.83 -13.50 -15.90
CA HIS A 110 14.05 -14.28 -16.85
C HIS A 110 12.95 -13.48 -17.57
N LEU A 111 12.43 -12.39 -16.97
CA LEU A 111 11.44 -11.52 -17.63
C LEU A 111 12.04 -10.65 -18.75
N PHE A 112 13.36 -10.64 -18.87
CA PHE A 112 14.10 -9.85 -19.87
C PHE A 112 14.78 -10.73 -20.92
N GLU A 113 14.67 -12.05 -20.82
CA GLU A 113 15.18 -13.02 -21.78
C GLU A 113 14.21 -13.15 -22.95
N ASN A 114 14.31 -12.24 -23.92
CA ASN A 114 13.66 -12.32 -25.24
C ASN A 114 14.68 -12.07 -26.34
#